data_AF-A0A1J5Q4R8-F1
#
_entry.id   AF-A0A1J5Q4R8-F1
#
_cell.length_a   1.000
_cell.length_b   1.000
_cell.length_c   1.000
_cell.angle_alpha   90.00
_cell.angle_beta   90.00
_cell.angle_gamma   90.00
#
_symmetry.space_group_name_H-M   'P 1'
#
loop_
_entity.id
_entity.type
_entity.pdbx_description
1 polymer ?
#
loop_
_entity_poly.entity_id
_entity_poly.type
_entity_poly.pdbx_seq_one_letter_code
_entity_poly.pdbx_strand_id
1 'polypeptide(L)'
;MIHQFHMGDKLLKTGYNLNAHCNDPRDTSGLYNPAKATANSATCYNTLGLPQSVENCTTCHAGSNSVTSNKNKTTDGDNWMTKPSIIACTACHDGLTLNADGTQLTGAGTALNGLTTGHLGGAAGNADCAFCHKPGGFKDIAVAHRLAVPSQNNPVVQAGISTFQFNISNVTINASNQVVVKFQILQNGTAVALNTYAAGAVPVTGFTGGPSINIAYATGQDGIAAPADWNSGHDAATLTDLWAGANGNSLTGPDATNTYTATIASSSVGKYSSAHSLALPTDAKMVTAMMAGAFTDANANVLPGTPAMVAASGNTPDGKPNVARRVIFKEAKCNSCHDRLGTAPNFHGGNYSIAMCAACHTPNQGGSTGWSASFRVWVHGIHSASKRTVPFTWHAVSKTDNYSQLNYPGVVRDCQQCHEAGTYDFSASQYTDALVGSMLDVQATTSILNPASTTNYVFPQAAPVGSGQYAYGIAVDNTTSYGTGNSIDPATGKIVAQTNQGLNLVTSPITAVCSSCHDSASAISHFAANNGSFYQPRSVAVTKTESCLVCHGPGKVAAIADVHK
;
A
#
# COMPACT_ATOMS: atom_id res chain seq x y z
N MET A 1 -5.93 -26.82 11.68
CA MET A 1 -4.73 -26.09 12.14
C MET A 1 -4.23 -25.07 11.11
N ILE A 2 -3.56 -25.47 10.02
CA ILE A 2 -2.92 -24.51 9.08
C ILE A 2 -3.92 -23.50 8.50
N HIS A 3 -5.10 -23.95 8.08
CA HIS A 3 -6.16 -23.05 7.61
C HIS A 3 -6.61 -22.05 8.69
N GLN A 4 -6.90 -22.53 9.91
CA GLN A 4 -7.30 -21.67 11.04
C GLN A 4 -6.22 -20.63 11.38
N PHE A 5 -4.95 -21.03 11.38
CA PHE A 5 -3.83 -20.12 11.60
C PHE A 5 -3.79 -18.98 10.58
N HIS A 6 -4.17 -19.23 9.33
CA HIS A 6 -4.11 -18.22 8.27
C HIS A 6 -5.39 -17.40 8.12
N MET A 7 -6.50 -17.88 8.70
CA MET A 7 -7.74 -17.11 8.82
C MET A 7 -7.61 -15.98 9.83
N GLY A 8 -6.83 -16.15 10.90
CA GLY A 8 -6.59 -15.09 11.86
C GLY A 8 -7.86 -14.61 12.56
N ASP A 9 -8.06 -13.31 12.52
CA ASP A 9 -9.22 -12.60 13.06
C ASP A 9 -10.51 -12.80 12.23
N LYS A 10 -10.43 -13.46 11.07
CA LYS A 10 -11.59 -13.76 10.22
C LYS A 10 -12.41 -14.98 10.70
N LEU A 11 -11.92 -15.71 11.71
CA LEU A 11 -12.67 -16.80 12.35
C LEU A 11 -13.80 -16.23 13.22
N LEU A 12 -15.01 -16.77 13.08
CA LEU A 12 -16.17 -16.35 13.88
C LEU A 12 -16.07 -16.84 15.33
N LYS A 13 -15.53 -18.04 15.54
CA LYS A 13 -15.31 -18.64 16.84
C LYS A 13 -13.99 -18.13 17.43
N THR A 14 -14.03 -17.79 18.72
CA THR A 14 -12.86 -17.35 19.48
C THR A 14 -12.25 -18.49 20.28
N GLY A 15 -11.03 -18.31 20.80
CA GLY A 15 -10.38 -19.30 21.68
C GLY A 15 -9.60 -20.41 20.96
N TYR A 16 -9.39 -20.31 19.65
CA TYR A 16 -8.48 -21.18 18.92
C TYR A 16 -7.03 -20.94 19.36
N ASN A 17 -6.54 -21.77 20.27
CA ASN A 17 -5.16 -21.72 20.77
C ASN A 17 -4.52 -23.09 20.60
N LEU A 18 -3.27 -23.13 20.13
CA LEU A 18 -2.49 -24.37 20.22
C LEU A 18 -2.16 -24.64 21.69
N ASN A 19 -2.74 -25.70 22.27
CA ASN A 19 -2.40 -26.24 23.59
C ASN A 19 -2.38 -25.22 24.75
N ALA A 20 -3.26 -24.20 24.71
CA ALA A 20 -3.30 -23.13 25.73
C ALA A 20 -1.96 -22.38 25.95
N HIS A 21 -1.03 -22.42 24.99
CA HIS A 21 0.25 -21.71 25.05
C HIS A 21 0.17 -20.24 24.61
N CYS A 22 -1.02 -19.76 24.24
CA CYS A 22 -1.22 -18.41 23.78
C CYS A 22 -1.10 -17.41 24.94
N ASN A 23 0.05 -16.74 24.99
CA ASN A 23 0.23 -15.48 25.71
C ASN A 23 0.12 -14.35 24.69
N ASP A 24 -1.08 -13.83 24.53
CA ASP A 24 -1.33 -12.67 23.67
C ASP A 24 -0.43 -11.51 24.13
N PRO A 25 0.47 -10.99 23.26
CA PRO A 25 1.34 -9.88 23.61
C PRO A 25 0.56 -8.56 23.80
N ARG A 26 -0.74 -8.55 23.52
CA ARG A 26 -1.59 -7.38 23.71
C ARG A 26 -1.94 -7.16 25.19
N ASP A 27 -2.01 -5.91 25.60
CA ASP A 27 -2.48 -5.55 26.94
C ASP A 27 -4.01 -5.72 27.09
N THR A 28 -4.56 -5.43 28.28
CA THR A 28 -6.02 -5.50 28.53
C THR A 28 -6.84 -4.57 27.64
N SER A 29 -6.16 -3.69 26.93
CA SER A 29 -6.74 -2.71 26.04
C SER A 29 -6.46 -3.02 24.57
N GLY A 30 -5.87 -4.19 24.30
CA GLY A 30 -5.65 -4.73 22.96
C GLY A 30 -4.42 -4.18 22.25
N LEU A 31 -3.63 -3.29 22.84
CA LEU A 31 -2.42 -2.75 22.20
C LEU A 31 -1.23 -3.69 22.39
N TYR A 32 -0.36 -3.79 21.37
CA TYR A 32 0.88 -4.54 21.48
C TYR A 32 1.72 -4.01 22.65
N ASN A 33 2.02 -4.88 23.60
CA ASN A 33 2.82 -4.57 24.77
C ASN A 33 4.11 -5.41 24.74
N PRO A 34 5.27 -4.80 24.42
CA PRO A 34 6.53 -5.53 24.33
C PRO A 34 6.95 -6.15 25.68
N ALA A 35 6.48 -5.63 26.82
CA ALA A 35 6.73 -6.23 28.13
C ALA A 35 5.88 -7.49 28.40
N LYS A 36 4.78 -7.68 27.65
CA LYS A 36 3.96 -8.90 27.67
C LYS A 36 4.35 -9.91 26.59
N ALA A 37 5.18 -9.51 25.63
CA ALA A 37 5.66 -10.40 24.58
C ALA A 37 6.57 -11.49 25.17
N THR A 38 5.99 -12.63 25.56
CA THR A 38 6.73 -13.84 25.94
C THR A 38 6.93 -14.75 24.73
N ALA A 39 7.74 -15.80 24.88
CA ALA A 39 7.76 -16.91 23.92
C ALA A 39 6.32 -17.41 23.66
N ASN A 40 6.04 -17.79 22.40
CA ASN A 40 4.80 -18.44 21.93
C ASN A 40 3.60 -17.54 21.53
N SER A 41 3.75 -16.22 21.32
CA SER A 41 2.68 -15.41 20.70
C SER A 41 2.23 -15.95 19.32
N ALA A 42 3.16 -16.61 18.61
CA ALA A 42 2.89 -17.34 17.36
C ALA A 42 1.87 -18.48 17.48
N THR A 43 1.42 -18.85 18.69
CA THR A 43 0.46 -19.93 18.93
C THR A 43 -0.99 -19.43 19.07
N CYS A 44 -1.20 -18.11 19.01
CA CYS A 44 -2.50 -17.46 19.05
C CYS A 44 -3.08 -17.37 17.62
N TYR A 45 -3.90 -18.36 17.21
CA TYR A 45 -4.39 -18.48 15.83
C TYR A 45 -5.21 -17.27 15.36
N ASN A 46 -5.77 -16.49 16.29
CA ASN A 46 -6.55 -15.28 16.00
C ASN A 46 -5.71 -13.99 15.85
N THR A 47 -4.38 -14.08 15.94
CA THR A 47 -3.48 -12.91 15.84
C THR A 47 -2.63 -12.90 14.57
N LEU A 48 -2.68 -13.98 13.80
CA LEU A 48 -1.85 -14.21 12.63
C LEU A 48 -2.80 -14.45 11.48
N GLY A 49 -2.69 -13.67 10.42
CA GLY A 49 -3.55 -13.80 9.24
C GLY A 49 -2.69 -13.77 7.99
N LEU A 50 -3.21 -14.32 6.89
CA LEU A 50 -2.56 -14.12 5.60
C LEU A 50 -2.63 -12.64 5.20
N PRO A 51 -1.51 -12.07 4.68
CA PRO A 51 -1.53 -10.71 4.15
C PRO A 51 -2.40 -10.59 2.88
N GLN A 52 -2.63 -11.68 2.17
CA GLN A 52 -3.50 -11.75 0.99
C GLN A 52 -4.89 -12.31 1.35
N SER A 53 -5.76 -12.41 0.34
CA SER A 53 -7.02 -13.13 0.45
C SER A 53 -6.79 -14.61 0.86
N VAL A 54 -7.64 -15.11 1.76
CA VAL A 54 -7.61 -16.51 2.22
C VAL A 54 -8.24 -17.46 1.20
N GLU A 55 -8.99 -16.90 0.25
CA GLU A 55 -9.59 -17.56 -0.89
C GLU A 55 -8.54 -17.93 -1.98
N ASN A 56 -7.31 -17.41 -1.88
CA ASN A 56 -6.19 -17.74 -2.75
C ASN A 56 -5.57 -19.11 -2.44
N CYS A 57 -6.32 -20.19 -2.70
CA CYS A 57 -5.88 -21.55 -2.36
C CYS A 57 -4.52 -21.91 -3.01
N THR A 58 -4.27 -21.43 -4.23
CA THR A 58 -3.07 -21.81 -5.02
C THR A 58 -1.77 -21.19 -4.52
N THR A 59 -1.81 -20.28 -3.54
CA THR A 59 -0.60 -19.85 -2.82
C THR A 59 0.11 -21.05 -2.20
N CYS A 60 -0.66 -21.95 -1.56
CA CYS A 60 -0.12 -23.14 -0.92
C CYS A 60 -0.43 -24.41 -1.73
N HIS A 61 -1.64 -24.52 -2.29
CA HIS A 61 -2.12 -25.71 -2.99
C HIS A 61 -1.78 -25.64 -4.47
N ALA A 62 -0.53 -25.98 -4.78
CA ALA A 62 -0.02 -25.88 -6.13
C ALA A 62 -0.22 -27.19 -6.94
N GLY A 63 -1.08 -27.15 -7.94
CA GLY A 63 -1.49 -28.30 -8.78
C GLY A 63 -1.60 -27.95 -10.27
N SER A 64 -2.63 -28.44 -10.94
CA SER A 64 -2.86 -28.15 -12.37
C SER A 64 -3.25 -26.70 -12.63
N ASN A 65 -3.98 -26.08 -11.70
CA ASN A 65 -4.49 -24.70 -11.81
C ASN A 65 -3.51 -23.61 -11.35
N SER A 66 -2.28 -23.97 -10.99
CA SER A 66 -1.30 -23.03 -10.47
C SER A 66 -0.42 -22.48 -11.58
N VAL A 67 0.05 -21.24 -11.39
CA VAL A 67 1.04 -20.65 -12.29
C VAL A 67 2.26 -21.56 -12.41
N THR A 68 2.81 -21.67 -13.61
CA THR A 68 3.94 -22.58 -13.93
C THR A 68 5.19 -22.31 -13.10
N SER A 69 5.32 -21.11 -12.55
CA SER A 69 6.42 -20.69 -11.67
C SER A 69 6.26 -21.09 -10.20
N ASN A 70 5.13 -21.69 -9.79
CA ASN A 70 4.93 -22.10 -8.40
C ASN A 70 5.81 -23.31 -8.08
N LYS A 71 6.86 -23.08 -7.29
CA LYS A 71 7.86 -24.09 -6.89
C LYS A 71 7.29 -25.20 -6.00
N ASN A 72 6.09 -25.02 -5.45
CA ASN A 72 5.46 -25.97 -4.53
C ASN A 72 4.50 -26.94 -5.25
N LYS A 73 4.54 -27.02 -6.59
CA LYS A 73 3.63 -27.88 -7.35
C LYS A 73 3.85 -29.36 -7.01
N THR A 74 2.77 -30.03 -6.62
CA THR A 74 2.78 -31.47 -6.28
C THR A 74 1.78 -32.25 -7.14
N THR A 75 1.94 -33.57 -7.21
CA THR A 75 1.00 -34.48 -7.90
C THR A 75 -0.41 -34.41 -7.32
N ASP A 76 -0.50 -34.21 -6.01
CA ASP A 76 -1.75 -34.15 -5.24
C ASP A 76 -2.21 -32.71 -4.97
N GLY A 77 -1.60 -31.75 -5.67
CA GLY A 77 -1.81 -30.32 -5.44
C GLY A 77 -3.24 -29.86 -5.62
N ASP A 78 -4.06 -30.58 -6.40
CA ASP A 78 -5.47 -30.26 -6.66
C ASP A 78 -6.45 -30.90 -5.66
N ASN A 79 -5.96 -31.58 -4.62
CA ASN A 79 -6.83 -32.18 -3.60
C ASN A 79 -7.70 -31.14 -2.87
N TRP A 80 -7.27 -29.88 -2.78
CA TRP A 80 -8.06 -28.81 -2.17
C TRP A 80 -9.43 -28.60 -2.83
N MET A 81 -9.55 -28.85 -4.14
CA MET A 81 -10.80 -28.70 -4.89
C MET A 81 -11.43 -30.04 -5.32
N THR A 82 -10.71 -31.15 -5.20
CA THR A 82 -11.20 -32.48 -5.64
C THR A 82 -11.51 -33.44 -4.50
N LYS A 83 -11.01 -33.17 -3.28
CA LYS A 83 -11.19 -34.01 -2.09
C LYS A 83 -11.74 -33.18 -0.91
N PRO A 84 -12.94 -32.58 -1.02
CA PRO A 84 -13.54 -31.84 0.08
C PRO A 84 -13.72 -32.73 1.31
N SER A 85 -13.46 -32.15 2.49
CA SER A 85 -13.72 -32.80 3.76
C SER A 85 -14.21 -31.79 4.78
N ILE A 86 -15.02 -32.26 5.71
CA ILE A 86 -15.63 -31.49 6.78
C ILE A 86 -14.56 -30.75 7.59
N ILE A 87 -13.49 -31.45 8.01
CA ILE A 87 -12.41 -30.86 8.82
C ILE A 87 -11.67 -29.76 8.05
N ALA A 88 -11.44 -29.94 6.75
CA ALA A 88 -10.74 -28.93 5.95
C ALA A 88 -11.57 -27.67 5.74
N CYS A 89 -12.87 -27.82 5.42
CA CYS A 89 -13.77 -26.70 5.13
C CYS A 89 -14.12 -25.92 6.40
N THR A 90 -14.44 -26.60 7.50
CA THR A 90 -14.80 -25.96 8.78
C THR A 90 -13.64 -25.30 9.49
N ALA A 91 -12.40 -25.54 9.04
CA ALA A 91 -11.23 -24.83 9.52
C ALA A 91 -11.25 -23.34 9.12
N CYS A 92 -11.92 -22.97 8.03
CA CYS A 92 -12.18 -21.57 7.65
C CYS A 92 -13.64 -21.19 7.85
N HIS A 93 -14.57 -22.07 7.44
CA HIS A 93 -16.01 -21.88 7.61
C HIS A 93 -16.45 -22.35 9.00
N ASP A 94 -15.90 -21.72 10.03
CA ASP A 94 -16.04 -22.14 11.43
C ASP A 94 -17.42 -21.83 12.03
N GLY A 95 -18.24 -21.03 11.34
CA GLY A 95 -19.66 -20.84 11.62
C GLY A 95 -20.55 -22.04 11.31
N LEU A 96 -20.03 -23.06 10.59
CA LEU A 96 -20.75 -24.30 10.38
C LEU A 96 -20.76 -25.15 11.66
N THR A 97 -21.88 -25.83 11.92
CA THR A 97 -22.04 -26.67 13.11
C THR A 97 -21.74 -28.12 12.76
N LEU A 98 -20.81 -28.72 13.50
CA LEU A 98 -20.56 -30.16 13.46
C LEU A 98 -21.53 -30.86 14.41
N ASN A 99 -22.01 -32.04 14.04
CA ASN A 99 -22.70 -32.92 14.98
C ASN A 99 -21.77 -33.34 16.14
N ALA A 100 -22.33 -33.95 17.18
CA ALA A 100 -21.61 -34.24 18.43
C ALA A 100 -20.36 -35.13 18.26
N ASP A 101 -20.34 -35.99 17.24
CA ASP A 101 -19.20 -36.88 16.94
C ASP A 101 -18.23 -36.31 15.88
N GLY A 102 -18.50 -35.11 15.34
CA GLY A 102 -17.66 -34.43 14.35
C GLY A 102 -17.70 -35.02 12.94
N THR A 103 -18.60 -35.96 12.65
CA THR A 103 -18.64 -36.70 11.38
C THR A 103 -19.55 -36.08 10.32
N GLN A 104 -20.44 -35.16 10.69
CA GLN A 104 -21.44 -34.57 9.80
C GLN A 104 -21.64 -33.07 10.06
N LEU A 105 -21.85 -32.30 8.98
CA LEU A 105 -22.27 -30.90 9.07
C LEU A 105 -23.77 -30.81 9.32
N THR A 106 -24.21 -30.10 10.35
CA THR A 106 -25.61 -29.94 10.72
C THR A 106 -26.00 -28.46 10.84
N GLY A 107 -27.31 -28.19 10.76
CA GLY A 107 -27.88 -26.86 11.00
C GLY A 107 -27.78 -25.87 9.83
N ALA A 108 -28.46 -24.74 10.00
CA ALA A 108 -28.32 -23.57 9.13
C ALA A 108 -27.15 -22.71 9.66
N GLY A 109 -25.96 -22.84 9.06
CA GLY A 109 -24.77 -22.08 9.46
C GLY A 109 -24.71 -20.65 8.91
N THR A 110 -24.02 -19.78 9.65
CA THR A 110 -23.74 -18.37 9.31
C THR A 110 -22.51 -18.29 8.39
N ALA A 111 -22.57 -17.55 7.28
CA ALA A 111 -21.38 -17.32 6.44
C ALA A 111 -20.43 -16.29 7.10
N LEU A 112 -19.18 -16.27 6.65
CA LEU A 112 -18.26 -15.15 6.88
C LEU A 112 -18.98 -13.87 6.40
N ASN A 113 -19.08 -12.86 7.27
CA ASN A 113 -19.86 -11.61 7.13
C ASN A 113 -21.32 -11.62 7.62
N GLY A 114 -21.78 -12.63 8.36
CA GLY A 114 -23.10 -12.59 9.02
C GLY A 114 -24.29 -12.83 8.10
N LEU A 115 -24.08 -13.04 6.80
CA LEU A 115 -25.11 -13.48 5.86
C LEU A 115 -25.35 -14.99 6.02
N THR A 116 -26.56 -15.38 6.40
CA THR A 116 -26.96 -16.79 6.50
C THR A 116 -27.24 -17.38 5.11
N THR A 117 -26.29 -18.13 4.57
CA THR A 117 -26.59 -19.20 3.60
C THR A 117 -26.22 -20.52 4.25
N GLY A 118 -27.20 -21.20 4.88
CA GLY A 118 -26.96 -22.49 5.53
C GLY A 118 -26.42 -23.54 4.56
N HIS A 119 -25.78 -24.59 5.08
CA HIS A 119 -25.43 -25.75 4.27
C HIS A 119 -26.71 -26.46 3.84
N LEU A 120 -27.08 -26.35 2.55
CA LEU A 120 -28.39 -26.72 2.01
C LEU A 120 -28.73 -28.22 2.08
N GLY A 121 -27.78 -29.09 2.47
CA GLY A 121 -27.91 -30.54 2.37
C GLY A 121 -28.25 -31.31 3.65
N GLY A 122 -28.42 -30.65 4.81
CA GLY A 122 -28.53 -31.37 6.08
C GLY A 122 -27.26 -32.14 6.44
N ALA A 123 -27.39 -33.18 7.28
CA ALA A 123 -26.28 -34.00 7.77
C ALA A 123 -25.60 -34.78 6.62
N ALA A 124 -24.41 -34.35 6.23
CA ALA A 124 -23.64 -34.95 5.13
C ALA A 124 -22.26 -35.39 5.63
N GLY A 125 -21.84 -36.60 5.26
CA GLY A 125 -20.50 -37.11 5.55
C GLY A 125 -19.48 -36.69 4.49
N ASN A 126 -18.19 -36.94 4.73
CA ASN A 126 -17.11 -36.58 3.78
C ASN A 126 -17.31 -37.17 2.38
N ALA A 127 -17.93 -38.35 2.26
CA ALA A 127 -18.17 -39.01 0.98
C ALA A 127 -19.17 -38.24 0.09
N ASP A 128 -20.09 -37.50 0.71
CA ASP A 128 -21.17 -36.80 0.01
C ASP A 128 -20.74 -35.42 -0.48
N CYS A 129 -19.68 -34.85 0.08
CA CYS A 129 -19.22 -33.49 -0.23
C CYS A 129 -18.91 -33.33 -1.73
N ALA A 130 -18.22 -34.31 -2.32
CA ALA A 130 -17.81 -34.28 -3.72
C ALA A 130 -19.00 -34.43 -4.71
N PHE A 131 -20.20 -34.77 -4.23
CA PHE A 131 -21.40 -34.75 -5.08
C PHE A 131 -21.74 -33.31 -5.50
N CYS A 132 -21.72 -32.37 -4.56
CA CYS A 132 -22.02 -30.96 -4.80
C CYS A 132 -20.77 -30.12 -5.10
N HIS A 133 -19.66 -30.40 -4.42
CA HIS A 133 -18.45 -29.57 -4.35
C HIS A 133 -17.27 -30.10 -5.19
N LYS A 134 -17.54 -30.82 -6.27
CA LYS A 134 -16.51 -31.23 -7.24
C LYS A 134 -16.30 -30.17 -8.34
N PRO A 135 -15.21 -30.25 -9.12
CA PRO A 135 -15.09 -29.49 -10.36
C PRO A 135 -16.29 -29.71 -11.28
N GLY A 136 -16.91 -28.61 -11.74
CA GLY A 136 -18.14 -28.61 -12.55
C GLY A 136 -19.42 -29.03 -11.79
N GLY A 137 -19.37 -29.23 -10.48
CA GLY A 137 -20.54 -29.53 -9.64
C GLY A 137 -21.41 -28.31 -9.35
N PHE A 138 -22.51 -28.52 -8.61
CA PHE A 138 -23.47 -27.46 -8.24
C PHE A 138 -22.81 -26.27 -7.53
N LYS A 139 -21.83 -26.54 -6.65
CA LYS A 139 -20.99 -25.55 -5.98
C LYS A 139 -19.53 -25.94 -6.07
N ASP A 140 -19.00 -25.87 -7.28
CA ASP A 140 -17.57 -26.02 -7.58
C ASP A 140 -16.72 -25.15 -6.64
N ILE A 141 -15.80 -25.79 -5.91
CA ILE A 141 -14.94 -25.15 -4.90
C ILE A 141 -14.06 -24.09 -5.55
N ALA A 142 -13.44 -24.38 -6.70
CA ALA A 142 -12.54 -23.45 -7.35
C ALA A 142 -13.30 -22.24 -7.89
N VAL A 143 -14.55 -22.41 -8.33
CA VAL A 143 -15.41 -21.29 -8.76
C VAL A 143 -15.89 -20.45 -7.59
N ALA A 144 -16.30 -21.10 -6.48
CA ALA A 144 -16.82 -20.42 -5.29
C ALA A 144 -15.76 -19.56 -4.58
N HIS A 145 -14.48 -19.90 -4.70
CA HIS A 145 -13.36 -19.15 -4.12
C HIS A 145 -12.69 -18.20 -5.12
N ARG A 146 -13.31 -17.89 -6.26
CA ARG A 146 -12.78 -16.86 -7.17
C ARG A 146 -12.92 -15.47 -6.57
N LEU A 147 -11.94 -14.62 -6.85
CA LEU A 147 -11.97 -13.22 -6.47
C LEU A 147 -12.72 -12.37 -7.50
N ALA A 148 -13.15 -11.19 -7.08
CA ALA A 148 -13.68 -10.16 -7.97
C ALA A 148 -12.57 -9.47 -8.79
N VAL A 149 -11.32 -9.60 -8.34
CA VAL A 149 -10.15 -8.95 -8.96
C VAL A 149 -9.11 -10.03 -9.26
N PRO A 150 -8.58 -10.11 -10.50
CA PRO A 150 -7.64 -11.17 -10.84
C PRO A 150 -6.30 -10.92 -10.15
N SER A 151 -5.66 -12.02 -9.76
CA SER A 151 -4.35 -12.06 -9.14
C SER A 151 -3.52 -13.23 -9.64
N GLN A 152 -2.26 -13.36 -9.19
CA GLN A 152 -1.40 -14.47 -9.59
C GLN A 152 -1.94 -15.80 -9.06
N ASN A 153 -2.45 -15.82 -7.83
CA ASN A 153 -2.98 -17.02 -7.20
C ASN A 153 -4.48 -17.25 -7.48
N ASN A 154 -5.16 -16.29 -8.11
CA ASN A 154 -6.56 -16.39 -8.54
C ASN A 154 -6.78 -15.64 -9.88
N PRO A 155 -6.27 -16.19 -10.99
CA PRO A 155 -6.23 -15.47 -12.26
C PRO A 155 -7.60 -15.41 -12.96
N VAL A 156 -8.54 -16.28 -12.57
CA VAL A 156 -9.88 -16.33 -13.15
C VAL A 156 -10.86 -15.71 -12.16
N VAL A 157 -11.45 -14.58 -12.52
CA VAL A 157 -12.43 -13.90 -11.66
C VAL A 157 -13.80 -14.59 -11.68
N GLN A 158 -14.65 -14.16 -10.74
CA GLN A 158 -16.05 -14.55 -10.68
C GLN A 158 -16.76 -14.27 -12.00
N ALA A 159 -17.68 -15.16 -12.40
CA ALA A 159 -18.44 -15.01 -13.63
C ALA A 159 -19.28 -13.73 -13.60
N GLY A 160 -19.33 -13.02 -14.73
CA GLY A 160 -20.05 -11.74 -14.85
C GLY A 160 -19.28 -10.51 -14.38
N ILE A 161 -18.08 -10.68 -13.80
CA ILE A 161 -17.22 -9.56 -13.40
C ILE A 161 -16.27 -9.20 -14.54
N SER A 162 -16.24 -7.91 -14.92
CA SER A 162 -15.27 -7.39 -15.89
C SER A 162 -13.93 -7.07 -15.22
N THR A 163 -12.85 -7.26 -15.96
CA THR A 163 -11.49 -6.87 -15.54
C THR A 163 -11.01 -5.68 -16.34
N PHE A 164 -10.27 -4.77 -15.70
CA PHE A 164 -9.71 -3.60 -16.35
C PHE A 164 -8.19 -3.58 -16.23
N GLN A 165 -7.53 -3.11 -17.28
CA GLN A 165 -6.10 -2.84 -17.31
C GLN A 165 -5.84 -1.52 -18.03
N PHE A 166 -4.90 -0.75 -17.51
CA PHE A 166 -4.43 0.48 -18.13
C PHE A 166 -3.09 0.22 -18.78
N ASN A 167 -2.90 0.72 -20.00
CA ASN A 167 -1.61 0.69 -20.68
C ASN A 167 -1.19 2.11 -21.01
N ILE A 168 0.07 2.46 -20.70
CA ILE A 168 0.69 3.70 -21.18
C ILE A 168 1.78 3.30 -22.18
N SER A 169 1.65 3.72 -23.43
CA SER A 169 2.61 3.39 -24.49
C SER A 169 3.69 4.43 -24.65
N ASN A 170 3.41 5.69 -24.29
CA ASN A 170 4.40 6.77 -24.33
C ASN A 170 4.01 7.92 -23.38
N VAL A 171 5.03 8.60 -22.85
CA VAL A 171 4.90 9.84 -22.10
C VAL A 171 5.93 10.82 -22.63
N THR A 172 5.51 12.05 -22.93
CA THR A 172 6.38 13.15 -23.40
C THR A 172 6.03 14.45 -22.71
N ILE A 173 6.89 15.45 -22.84
CA ILE A 173 6.65 16.81 -22.34
C ILE A 173 6.57 17.74 -23.56
N ASN A 174 5.51 18.53 -23.67
CA ASN A 174 5.34 19.46 -24.79
C ASN A 174 6.04 20.81 -24.52
N ALA A 175 6.03 21.71 -25.51
CA ALA A 175 6.67 23.03 -25.42
C ALA A 175 6.06 23.96 -24.35
N SER A 176 4.84 23.67 -23.90
CA SER A 176 4.16 24.38 -22.80
C SER A 176 4.41 23.73 -21.44
N ASN A 177 5.40 22.83 -21.33
CA ASN A 177 5.72 22.04 -20.13
C ASN A 177 4.58 21.15 -19.62
N GLN A 178 3.60 20.81 -20.48
CA GLN A 178 2.53 19.90 -20.12
C GLN A 178 2.93 18.46 -20.43
N VAL A 179 2.53 17.53 -19.57
CA VAL A 179 2.74 16.11 -19.81
C VAL A 179 1.71 15.59 -20.80
N VAL A 180 2.19 14.89 -21.82
CA VAL A 180 1.38 14.24 -22.85
C VAL A 180 1.50 12.73 -22.70
N VAL A 181 0.38 12.05 -22.53
CA VAL A 181 0.30 10.61 -22.22
C VAL A 181 -0.47 9.89 -23.32
N LYS A 182 0.16 8.89 -23.95
CA LYS A 182 -0.52 7.95 -24.83
C LYS A 182 -0.95 6.72 -24.05
N PHE A 183 -2.24 6.41 -24.05
CA PHE A 183 -2.78 5.34 -23.22
C PHE A 183 -3.93 4.56 -23.88
N GLN A 184 -4.18 3.36 -23.36
CA GLN A 184 -5.34 2.53 -23.67
C GLN A 184 -6.02 2.10 -22.36
N ILE A 185 -7.32 1.86 -22.43
CA ILE A 185 -8.10 1.16 -21.41
C ILE A 185 -8.49 -0.19 -22.00
N LEU A 186 -8.11 -1.28 -21.33
CA LEU A 186 -8.44 -2.63 -21.73
C LEU A 186 -9.55 -3.15 -20.81
N GLN A 187 -10.66 -3.61 -21.39
CA GLN A 187 -11.68 -4.37 -20.69
C GLN A 187 -11.53 -5.84 -21.11
N ASN A 188 -11.36 -6.74 -20.14
CA ASN A 188 -11.18 -8.18 -20.39
C ASN A 188 -10.05 -8.48 -21.41
N GLY A 189 -8.95 -7.73 -21.29
CA GLY A 189 -7.78 -7.86 -22.17
C GLY A 189 -7.90 -7.22 -23.55
N THR A 190 -9.03 -6.60 -23.89
CA THR A 190 -9.26 -5.94 -25.19
C THR A 190 -9.38 -4.44 -25.03
N ALA A 191 -8.67 -3.66 -25.85
CA ALA A 191 -8.73 -2.20 -25.81
C ALA A 191 -10.12 -1.69 -26.19
N VAL A 192 -10.74 -0.88 -25.33
CA VAL A 192 -12.07 -0.31 -25.53
C VAL A 192 -11.99 1.13 -25.98
N ALA A 193 -12.84 1.52 -26.94
CA ALA A 193 -13.06 2.91 -27.28
C ALA A 193 -13.96 3.58 -26.23
N LEU A 194 -13.62 4.80 -25.87
CA LEU A 194 -14.48 5.68 -25.09
C LEU A 194 -15.68 6.14 -25.94
N ASN A 195 -16.82 6.31 -25.28
CA ASN A 195 -18.01 6.91 -25.88
C ASN A 195 -17.72 8.35 -26.32
N THR A 196 -18.53 8.89 -27.25
CA THR A 196 -18.51 10.33 -27.54
C THR A 196 -18.93 11.10 -26.30
N TYR A 197 -18.17 12.16 -25.96
CA TYR A 197 -18.51 12.98 -24.80
C TYR A 197 -19.88 13.65 -24.96
N ALA A 198 -20.70 13.51 -23.92
CA ALA A 198 -21.91 14.27 -23.70
C ALA A 198 -22.08 14.46 -22.18
N ALA A 199 -22.61 15.62 -21.77
CA ALA A 199 -22.84 15.89 -20.35
C ALA A 199 -23.78 14.82 -19.75
N GLY A 200 -23.37 14.21 -18.64
CA GLY A 200 -24.12 13.14 -17.96
C GLY A 200 -23.94 11.74 -18.56
N ALA A 201 -23.20 11.58 -19.68
CA ALA A 201 -22.83 10.28 -20.21
C ALA A 201 -21.62 9.68 -19.46
N VAL A 202 -21.37 8.40 -19.69
CA VAL A 202 -20.22 7.67 -19.13
C VAL A 202 -19.16 7.38 -20.20
N PRO A 203 -17.85 7.42 -19.87
CA PRO A 203 -16.79 7.13 -20.85
C PRO A 203 -16.85 5.70 -21.40
N VAL A 204 -17.23 4.72 -20.58
CA VAL A 204 -17.33 3.31 -20.97
C VAL A 204 -18.75 2.80 -20.66
N THR A 205 -19.45 2.28 -21.68
CA THR A 205 -20.83 1.83 -21.55
C THR A 205 -20.98 0.75 -20.48
N GLY A 206 -21.93 0.96 -19.56
CA GLY A 206 -22.20 0.04 -18.45
C GLY A 206 -21.36 0.27 -17.20
N PHE A 207 -20.45 1.26 -17.20
CA PHE A 207 -19.57 1.56 -16.09
C PHE A 207 -19.56 3.04 -15.73
N THR A 208 -19.40 3.32 -14.44
CA THR A 208 -19.16 4.67 -13.91
C THR A 208 -17.76 4.77 -13.32
N GLY A 209 -17.29 5.98 -13.01
CA GLY A 209 -15.93 6.21 -12.54
C GLY A 209 -14.89 6.05 -13.65
N GLY A 210 -13.69 5.65 -13.28
CA GLY A 210 -12.57 5.45 -14.21
C GLY A 210 -11.21 5.83 -13.61
N PRO A 211 -10.13 5.62 -14.39
CA PRO A 211 -8.79 6.00 -13.96
C PRO A 211 -8.60 7.51 -13.83
N SER A 212 -7.55 7.88 -13.13
CA SER A 212 -6.94 9.21 -13.18
C SER A 212 -5.48 9.08 -13.63
N ILE A 213 -4.95 10.15 -14.22
CA ILE A 213 -3.54 10.28 -14.59
C ILE A 213 -2.86 11.21 -13.58
N ASN A 214 -2.01 10.64 -12.73
CA ASN A 214 -1.14 11.38 -11.81
C ASN A 214 0.21 11.63 -12.46
N ILE A 215 0.78 12.82 -12.18
CA ILE A 215 2.10 13.22 -12.67
C ILE A 215 3.04 13.34 -11.46
N ALA A 216 4.04 12.47 -11.41
CA ALA A 216 5.08 12.49 -10.40
C ALA A 216 6.34 13.16 -10.93
N TYR A 217 6.91 14.09 -10.15
CA TYR A 217 8.18 14.74 -10.44
C TYR A 217 8.88 15.19 -9.15
N ALA A 218 10.16 15.53 -9.28
CA ALA A 218 10.94 16.20 -8.25
C ALA A 218 11.21 17.65 -8.65
N THR A 219 11.09 18.57 -7.70
CA THR A 219 11.41 19.99 -7.84
C THR A 219 12.27 20.42 -6.64
N GLY A 220 13.05 21.50 -6.79
CA GLY A 220 14.00 21.93 -5.78
C GLY A 220 13.35 22.22 -4.43
N GLN A 221 13.97 21.73 -3.35
CA GLN A 221 13.48 21.87 -1.97
C GLN A 221 14.66 21.84 -0.98
N ASP A 222 14.57 22.57 0.13
CA ASP A 222 15.57 22.55 1.21
C ASP A 222 17.01 22.83 0.75
N GLY A 223 17.17 23.73 -0.24
CA GLY A 223 18.48 24.03 -0.84
C GLY A 223 19.01 22.94 -1.80
N ILE A 224 18.31 21.82 -1.94
CA ILE A 224 18.61 20.75 -2.88
C ILE A 224 17.92 21.06 -4.21
N ALA A 225 18.70 21.39 -5.24
CA ALA A 225 18.18 21.74 -6.56
C ALA A 225 17.57 20.55 -7.33
N ALA A 226 18.11 19.34 -7.12
CA ALA A 226 17.66 18.12 -7.79
C ALA A 226 17.49 16.98 -6.78
N PRO A 227 16.34 16.89 -6.08
CA PRO A 227 16.10 15.84 -5.11
C PRO A 227 16.16 14.43 -5.69
N ALA A 228 16.61 13.47 -4.88
CA ALA A 228 16.72 12.06 -5.25
C ALA A 228 15.36 11.35 -5.41
N ASP A 229 14.27 11.90 -4.84
CA ASP A 229 12.93 11.31 -4.85
C ASP A 229 11.87 12.32 -5.29
N TRP A 230 10.72 11.81 -5.76
CA TRP A 230 9.56 12.64 -6.04
C TRP A 230 9.09 13.39 -4.80
N ASN A 231 8.74 14.66 -5.00
CA ASN A 231 8.16 15.51 -3.99
C ASN A 231 6.90 16.27 -4.48
N SER A 232 6.43 16.02 -5.72
CA SER A 232 5.25 16.66 -6.28
C SER A 232 3.93 16.30 -5.59
N GLY A 233 3.69 15.01 -5.27
CA GLY A 233 2.51 14.57 -4.52
C GLY A 233 1.34 14.04 -5.36
N HIS A 234 0.12 14.37 -4.93
CA HIS A 234 -1.11 13.60 -5.21
C HIS A 234 -1.93 14.08 -6.41
N ASP A 235 -1.50 15.12 -7.10
CA ASP A 235 -2.37 15.80 -8.07
C ASP A 235 -2.55 14.98 -9.35
N ALA A 236 -3.78 14.89 -9.83
CA ALA A 236 -4.14 14.04 -10.97
C ALA A 236 -5.27 14.65 -11.81
N ALA A 237 -5.28 14.32 -13.09
CA ALA A 237 -6.39 14.58 -13.99
C ALA A 237 -7.27 13.34 -14.10
N THR A 238 -8.58 13.48 -13.87
CA THR A 238 -9.51 12.34 -13.98
C THR A 238 -9.78 12.03 -15.45
N LEU A 239 -10.12 10.77 -15.77
CA LEU A 239 -10.58 10.41 -17.10
C LEU A 239 -11.78 11.26 -17.53
N THR A 240 -12.71 11.55 -16.61
CA THR A 240 -13.90 12.37 -16.89
C THR A 240 -13.53 13.78 -17.35
N ASP A 241 -12.59 14.45 -16.68
CA ASP A 241 -12.14 15.79 -17.07
C ASP A 241 -11.37 15.76 -18.40
N LEU A 242 -10.52 14.75 -18.60
CA LEU A 242 -9.80 14.57 -19.86
C LEU A 242 -10.76 14.36 -21.03
N TRP A 243 -11.76 13.49 -20.83
CA TRP A 243 -12.79 13.18 -21.81
C TRP A 243 -13.69 14.37 -22.13
N ALA A 244 -13.99 15.21 -21.14
CA ALA A 244 -14.74 16.45 -21.30
C ALA A 244 -13.91 17.60 -21.91
N GLY A 245 -12.57 17.49 -21.97
CA GLY A 245 -11.69 18.61 -22.30
C GLY A 245 -11.75 19.75 -21.27
N ALA A 246 -12.01 19.42 -20.00
CA ALA A 246 -12.22 20.39 -18.93
C ALA A 246 -10.91 20.98 -18.43
N ASN A 247 -10.97 22.21 -17.89
CA ASN A 247 -9.86 22.86 -17.19
C ASN A 247 -8.56 22.98 -18.03
N GLY A 248 -8.69 23.05 -19.36
CA GLY A 248 -7.57 23.12 -20.30
C GLY A 248 -6.93 21.77 -20.62
N ASN A 249 -7.39 20.68 -20.00
CA ASN A 249 -7.00 19.33 -20.39
C ASN A 249 -7.53 19.01 -21.78
N SER A 250 -6.86 18.11 -22.50
CA SER A 250 -7.35 17.65 -23.80
C SER A 250 -7.13 16.15 -23.99
N LEU A 251 -7.99 15.55 -24.81
CA LEU A 251 -7.91 14.14 -25.20
C LEU A 251 -8.15 14.05 -26.71
N THR A 252 -7.23 13.40 -27.42
CA THR A 252 -7.35 13.12 -28.85
C THR A 252 -7.24 11.63 -29.13
N GLY A 253 -7.71 11.19 -30.30
CA GLY A 253 -7.88 9.79 -30.65
C GLY A 253 -9.35 9.33 -30.52
N PRO A 254 -9.62 8.02 -30.50
CA PRO A 254 -8.62 6.95 -30.56
C PRO A 254 -7.92 6.86 -31.93
N ASP A 255 -6.72 6.30 -31.96
CA ASP A 255 -6.15 5.74 -33.20
C ASP A 255 -6.75 4.36 -33.53
N ALA A 256 -6.28 3.70 -34.59
CA ALA A 256 -6.76 2.39 -35.01
C ALA A 256 -6.58 1.26 -33.97
N THR A 257 -5.82 1.50 -32.90
CA THR A 257 -5.58 0.56 -31.79
C THR A 257 -6.33 0.94 -30.51
N ASN A 258 -7.28 1.87 -30.58
CA ASN A 258 -7.93 2.45 -29.39
C ASN A 258 -6.97 3.15 -28.43
N THR A 259 -5.86 3.70 -28.94
CA THR A 259 -4.93 4.51 -28.16
C THR A 259 -5.35 5.97 -28.20
N TYR A 260 -5.48 6.58 -27.02
CA TYR A 260 -5.77 7.99 -26.84
C TYR A 260 -4.51 8.76 -26.47
N THR A 261 -4.45 10.04 -26.82
CA THR A 261 -3.40 10.97 -26.39
C THR A 261 -4.02 12.05 -25.50
N ALA A 262 -3.70 12.01 -24.21
CA ALA A 262 -4.08 13.03 -23.23
C ALA A 262 -2.99 14.10 -23.11
N THR A 263 -3.37 15.37 -23.05
CA THR A 263 -2.49 16.46 -22.61
C THR A 263 -2.98 16.97 -21.27
N ILE A 264 -2.12 16.88 -20.25
CA ILE A 264 -2.46 17.22 -18.86
C ILE A 264 -2.07 18.67 -18.60
N ALA A 265 -3.07 19.55 -18.51
CA ALA A 265 -2.90 20.96 -18.22
C ALA A 265 -3.18 21.28 -16.75
N SER A 266 -4.11 20.56 -16.12
CA SER A 266 -4.57 20.87 -14.76
C SER A 266 -5.07 19.64 -14.02
N SER A 267 -5.03 19.73 -12.68
CA SER A 267 -5.57 18.71 -11.80
C SER A 267 -7.09 18.79 -11.75
N SER A 268 -7.75 17.64 -11.67
CA SER A 268 -9.17 17.51 -11.33
C SER A 268 -9.36 17.19 -9.85
N VAL A 269 -8.40 16.45 -9.29
CA VAL A 269 -8.38 15.92 -7.94
C VAL A 269 -6.94 16.01 -7.41
N GLY A 270 -6.78 16.22 -6.11
CA GLY A 270 -5.45 16.41 -5.53
C GLY A 270 -5.48 16.91 -4.10
N LYS A 271 -4.27 17.09 -3.53
CA LYS A 271 -4.07 17.43 -2.10
C LYS A 271 -4.75 18.75 -1.70
N TYR A 272 -5.03 19.62 -2.68
CA TYR A 272 -5.56 20.97 -2.48
C TYR A 272 -7.02 21.16 -2.94
N SER A 273 -7.70 20.09 -3.38
CA SER A 273 -9.14 20.03 -3.72
C SER A 273 -9.70 21.03 -4.76
N SER A 274 -8.91 21.99 -5.24
CA SER A 274 -9.25 22.87 -6.36
C SER A 274 -8.43 22.55 -7.61
N ALA A 275 -9.04 22.70 -8.78
CA ALA A 275 -8.33 22.61 -10.05
C ALA A 275 -7.18 23.65 -10.10
N HIS A 276 -5.97 23.19 -10.37
CA HIS A 276 -4.77 24.03 -10.50
C HIS A 276 -3.89 23.51 -11.63
N SER A 277 -2.92 24.31 -12.06
CA SER A 277 -2.02 23.98 -13.16
C SER A 277 -1.17 22.74 -12.84
N LEU A 278 -1.06 21.83 -13.80
CA LEU A 278 -0.11 20.71 -13.80
C LEU A 278 0.99 20.89 -14.87
N ALA A 279 1.16 22.11 -15.38
CA ALA A 279 2.35 22.45 -16.14
C ALA A 279 3.58 22.28 -15.23
N LEU A 280 4.60 21.58 -15.74
CA LEU A 280 5.78 21.24 -14.95
C LEU A 280 6.58 22.49 -14.58
N PRO A 281 7.07 22.59 -13.32
CA PRO A 281 8.09 23.58 -12.96
C PRO A 281 9.32 23.48 -13.86
N THR A 282 10.01 24.60 -14.07
CA THR A 282 11.21 24.66 -14.92
C THR A 282 12.36 23.79 -14.40
N ASP A 283 12.39 23.52 -13.09
CA ASP A 283 13.38 22.67 -12.44
C ASP A 283 12.95 21.20 -12.34
N ALA A 284 11.77 20.82 -12.84
CA ALA A 284 11.23 19.47 -12.70
C ALA A 284 12.18 18.37 -13.21
N LYS A 285 12.24 17.26 -12.46
CA LYS A 285 13.05 16.06 -12.73
C LYS A 285 12.24 14.79 -12.51
N MET A 286 12.72 13.68 -13.06
CA MET A 286 12.11 12.34 -12.90
C MET A 286 10.63 12.28 -13.28
N VAL A 287 10.25 13.05 -14.30
CA VAL A 287 8.84 13.20 -14.71
C VAL A 287 8.31 11.83 -15.13
N THR A 288 7.22 11.42 -14.49
CA THR A 288 6.59 10.11 -14.67
C THR A 288 5.08 10.25 -14.65
N ALA A 289 4.40 9.68 -15.64
CA ALA A 289 2.94 9.60 -15.64
C ALA A 289 2.48 8.24 -15.11
N MET A 290 1.38 8.27 -14.38
CA MET A 290 0.81 7.13 -13.67
C MET A 290 -0.68 7.07 -13.92
N MET A 291 -1.20 5.95 -14.41
CA MET A 291 -2.63 5.73 -14.62
C MET A 291 -3.13 4.64 -13.65
N ALA A 292 -4.08 5.04 -12.79
CA ALA A 292 -4.66 4.18 -11.76
C ALA A 292 -6.10 4.58 -11.46
N GLY A 293 -6.89 3.63 -10.97
CA GLY A 293 -8.29 3.85 -10.58
C GLY A 293 -9.16 2.62 -10.83
N ALA A 294 -10.45 2.76 -10.54
CA ALA A 294 -11.45 1.72 -10.70
C ALA A 294 -12.61 2.21 -11.55
N PHE A 295 -13.26 1.27 -12.22
CA PHE A 295 -14.61 1.42 -12.71
C PHE A 295 -15.60 0.82 -11.73
N THR A 296 -16.84 1.28 -11.76
CA THR A 296 -17.95 0.68 -10.99
C THR A 296 -19.01 0.19 -11.96
N ASP A 297 -19.41 -1.07 -11.84
CA ASP A 297 -20.45 -1.66 -12.69
C ASP A 297 -21.88 -1.29 -12.22
N ALA A 298 -22.90 -1.72 -12.95
CA ALA A 298 -24.30 -1.48 -12.62
C ALA A 298 -24.77 -2.12 -11.30
N ASN A 299 -24.03 -3.10 -10.78
CA ASN A 299 -24.29 -3.76 -9.50
C ASN A 299 -23.51 -3.13 -8.34
N ALA A 300 -22.89 -1.96 -8.56
CA ALA A 300 -22.03 -1.26 -7.61
C ALA A 300 -20.75 -2.03 -7.21
N ASN A 301 -20.31 -3.01 -8.00
CA ASN A 301 -19.01 -3.62 -7.80
C ASN A 301 -17.91 -2.66 -8.22
N VAL A 302 -16.96 -2.38 -7.33
CA VAL A 302 -15.75 -1.63 -7.65
C VAL A 302 -14.76 -2.58 -8.31
N LEU A 303 -14.26 -2.20 -9.49
CA LEU A 303 -13.40 -2.99 -10.37
C LEU A 303 -12.06 -2.27 -10.55
N PRO A 304 -11.08 -2.48 -9.65
CA PRO A 304 -9.77 -1.84 -9.73
C PRO A 304 -9.00 -2.30 -10.95
N GLY A 305 -8.61 -1.33 -11.78
CA GLY A 305 -7.78 -1.60 -12.95
C GLY A 305 -6.37 -2.00 -12.54
N THR A 306 -5.71 -2.85 -13.34
CA THR A 306 -4.26 -3.02 -13.26
C THR A 306 -3.60 -1.72 -13.71
N PRO A 307 -2.86 -1.02 -12.84
CA PRO A 307 -2.33 0.30 -13.14
C PRO A 307 -1.09 0.24 -14.04
N ALA A 308 -0.78 1.37 -14.66
CA ALA A 308 0.43 1.54 -15.47
C ALA A 308 1.18 2.81 -15.06
N MET A 309 2.50 2.80 -15.24
CA MET A 309 3.35 3.97 -15.05
C MET A 309 4.51 3.96 -16.04
N VAL A 310 4.85 5.13 -16.58
CA VAL A 310 5.93 5.30 -17.55
C VAL A 310 6.63 6.65 -17.30
N ALA A 311 7.95 6.62 -17.24
CA ALA A 311 8.76 7.84 -17.19
C ALA A 311 8.70 8.57 -18.54
N ALA A 312 8.64 9.90 -18.52
CA ALA A 312 8.65 10.69 -19.74
C ALA A 312 9.93 10.44 -20.55
N SER A 313 9.78 10.30 -21.87
CA SER A 313 10.89 10.31 -22.81
C SER A 313 11.23 11.75 -23.22
N GLY A 314 12.44 11.96 -23.73
CA GLY A 314 12.93 13.28 -24.14
C GLY A 314 13.47 14.10 -22.96
N ASN A 315 13.35 15.42 -23.06
CA ASN A 315 13.95 16.35 -22.11
C ASN A 315 12.94 16.89 -21.10
N THR A 316 13.40 17.11 -19.87
CA THR A 316 12.71 17.92 -18.86
C THR A 316 12.72 19.41 -19.23
N PRO A 317 11.92 20.27 -18.57
CA PRO A 317 11.85 21.70 -18.88
C PRO A 317 13.18 22.47 -18.83
N ASP A 318 14.20 21.96 -18.14
CA ASP A 318 15.55 22.52 -18.12
C ASP A 318 16.42 22.09 -19.32
N GLY A 319 15.84 21.41 -20.30
CA GLY A 319 16.52 20.97 -21.53
C GLY A 319 17.41 19.73 -21.36
N LYS A 320 17.43 19.10 -20.18
CA LYS A 320 18.21 17.87 -19.95
C LYS A 320 17.38 16.61 -20.19
N PRO A 321 17.99 15.48 -20.59
CA PRO A 321 17.27 14.21 -20.68
C PRO A 321 16.58 13.86 -19.36
N ASN A 322 15.31 13.46 -19.45
CA ASN A 322 14.60 12.94 -18.29
C ASN A 322 15.20 11.59 -17.88
N VAL A 323 15.41 11.41 -16.57
CA VAL A 323 15.92 10.16 -16.00
C VAL A 323 14.85 9.60 -15.07
N ALA A 324 14.50 8.32 -15.23
CA ALA A 324 13.54 7.67 -14.36
C ALA A 324 14.03 7.62 -12.90
N ARG A 325 13.09 7.63 -11.95
CA ARG A 325 13.40 7.42 -10.54
C ARG A 325 14.07 6.06 -10.33
N ARG A 326 15.09 6.01 -9.46
CA ARG A 326 15.84 4.79 -9.13
C ARG A 326 14.94 3.64 -8.69
N VAL A 327 15.34 2.41 -9.02
CA VAL A 327 14.65 1.18 -8.62
C VAL A 327 15.21 0.70 -7.27
N ILE A 328 14.31 0.37 -6.34
CA ILE A 328 14.67 -0.12 -5.00
C ILE A 328 14.24 -1.56 -4.79
N PHE A 329 13.09 -1.93 -5.35
CA PHE A 329 12.45 -3.24 -5.23
C PHE A 329 11.74 -3.57 -6.55
N LYS A 330 11.31 -4.83 -6.69
CA LYS A 330 10.38 -5.27 -7.73
C LYS A 330 9.03 -5.60 -7.11
N GLU A 331 7.96 -5.34 -7.84
CA GLU A 331 6.59 -5.67 -7.40
C GLU A 331 6.44 -7.15 -7.03
N ALA A 332 7.09 -8.06 -7.77
CA ALA A 332 7.09 -9.50 -7.47
C ALA A 332 7.57 -9.85 -6.05
N LYS A 333 8.44 -9.04 -5.44
CA LYS A 333 8.91 -9.25 -4.07
C LYS A 333 7.79 -8.96 -3.06
N CYS A 334 7.01 -7.90 -3.27
CA CYS A 334 5.85 -7.58 -2.45
C CYS A 334 4.72 -8.61 -2.64
N ASN A 335 4.47 -8.98 -3.90
CA ASN A 335 3.42 -9.94 -4.26
C ASN A 335 3.75 -11.38 -3.86
N SER A 336 5.00 -11.68 -3.45
CA SER A 336 5.34 -12.97 -2.84
C SER A 336 4.52 -13.27 -1.57
N CYS A 337 4.08 -12.22 -0.86
CA CYS A 337 3.18 -12.32 0.29
C CYS A 337 1.79 -11.77 -0.02
N HIS A 338 1.71 -10.65 -0.74
CA HIS A 338 0.45 -9.92 -0.94
C HIS A 338 -0.35 -10.33 -2.20
N ASP A 339 0.20 -11.18 -3.07
CA ASP A 339 -0.37 -11.64 -4.36
C ASP A 339 -0.68 -10.51 -5.36
N ARG A 340 -1.60 -9.61 -5.01
CA ARG A 340 -1.79 -8.29 -5.62
C ARG A 340 -1.86 -7.24 -4.51
N LEU A 341 -0.71 -6.67 -4.16
CA LEU A 341 -0.64 -5.62 -3.13
C LEU A 341 -1.51 -4.42 -3.54
N GLY A 342 -2.36 -3.98 -2.61
CA GLY A 342 -3.31 -2.90 -2.82
C GLY A 342 -4.75 -3.40 -2.84
N THR A 343 -5.04 -4.62 -3.32
CA THR A 343 -6.40 -5.19 -3.30
C THR A 343 -6.69 -5.96 -2.01
N ALA A 344 -5.71 -6.73 -1.53
CA ALA A 344 -5.73 -7.43 -0.25
C ALA A 344 -4.30 -7.46 0.33
N PRO A 345 -3.98 -6.65 1.37
CA PRO A 345 -4.86 -5.71 2.05
C PRO A 345 -5.27 -4.55 1.12
N ASN A 346 -6.46 -4.00 1.37
CA ASN A 346 -7.02 -2.94 0.54
C ASN A 346 -6.38 -1.59 0.86
N PHE A 347 -5.63 -1.03 -0.09
CA PHE A 347 -5.13 0.34 -0.05
C PHE A 347 -5.75 1.14 -1.18
N HIS A 348 -6.37 2.27 -0.83
CA HIS A 348 -6.99 3.19 -1.78
C HIS A 348 -7.94 2.50 -2.77
N GLY A 349 -8.70 1.49 -2.30
CA GLY A 349 -9.67 0.77 -3.10
C GLY A 349 -9.09 -0.28 -4.04
N GLY A 350 -7.80 -0.66 -3.94
CA GLY A 350 -7.20 -1.64 -4.86
C GLY A 350 -6.55 -1.06 -6.11
N ASN A 351 -6.46 0.26 -6.19
CA ASN A 351 -6.25 0.98 -7.44
C ASN A 351 -4.79 1.16 -7.87
N TYR A 352 -3.84 0.92 -6.96
CA TYR A 352 -2.43 1.27 -7.16
C TYR A 352 -1.51 0.06 -7.04
N SER A 353 -0.40 0.11 -7.76
CA SER A 353 0.75 -0.80 -7.59
C SER A 353 1.78 -0.16 -6.68
N ILE A 354 2.56 -0.99 -5.99
CA ILE A 354 3.60 -0.59 -5.04
C ILE A 354 4.65 0.34 -5.64
N ALA A 355 4.92 0.24 -6.94
CA ALA A 355 5.87 1.11 -7.64
C ALA A 355 5.41 2.59 -7.67
N MET A 356 4.10 2.82 -7.53
CA MET A 356 3.47 4.14 -7.60
C MET A 356 3.39 4.82 -6.23
N CYS A 357 3.43 4.06 -5.13
CA CYS A 357 3.17 4.57 -3.78
C CYS A 357 4.05 5.78 -3.44
N ALA A 358 5.32 5.78 -3.84
CA ALA A 358 6.26 6.87 -3.57
C ALA A 358 5.92 8.20 -4.25
N ALA A 359 5.04 8.22 -5.27
CA ALA A 359 4.57 9.45 -5.90
C ALA A 359 3.67 10.27 -4.96
N CYS A 360 2.86 9.58 -4.16
CA CYS A 360 1.96 10.18 -3.18
C CYS A 360 2.61 10.20 -1.78
N HIS A 361 3.20 9.08 -1.37
CA HIS A 361 3.97 8.89 -0.14
C HIS A 361 5.38 9.48 -0.25
N THR A 362 5.45 10.74 -0.65
CA THR A 362 6.69 11.52 -0.80
C THR A 362 7.38 11.75 0.55
N PRO A 363 8.63 12.26 0.60
CA PRO A 363 9.26 12.71 1.84
C PRO A 363 8.43 13.76 2.60
N ASN A 364 7.55 14.45 1.90
CA ASN A 364 6.68 15.49 2.39
C ASN A 364 5.33 14.99 2.91
N GLN A 365 5.11 13.68 2.92
CA GLN A 365 3.87 13.09 3.37
C GLN A 365 3.98 12.75 4.86
N GLY A 366 3.41 13.61 5.71
CA GLY A 366 3.28 13.43 7.16
C GLY A 366 2.23 14.38 7.74
N GLY A 367 1.75 14.14 8.95
CA GLY A 367 0.82 15.06 9.62
C GLY A 367 -0.20 14.46 10.58
N SER A 368 -0.82 15.38 11.35
CA SER A 368 -1.86 15.29 12.41
C SER A 368 -1.72 14.25 13.55
N THR A 369 -0.92 13.20 13.38
CA THR A 369 -0.77 12.11 14.37
C THR A 369 0.66 11.91 14.86
N GLY A 370 1.58 12.76 14.38
CA GLY A 370 3.02 12.66 14.67
C GLY A 370 3.79 11.70 13.76
N TRP A 371 3.12 10.94 12.89
CA TRP A 371 3.78 9.97 12.02
C TRP A 371 4.05 10.52 10.62
N SER A 372 5.21 10.15 10.08
CA SER A 372 5.49 10.24 8.64
C SER A 372 4.81 9.10 7.89
N ALA A 373 4.17 9.46 6.79
CA ALA A 373 3.62 8.56 5.80
C ALA A 373 4.49 8.47 4.54
N SER A 374 5.69 9.05 4.54
CA SER A 374 6.67 8.81 3.48
C SER A 374 6.90 7.32 3.28
N PHE A 375 7.02 6.91 2.01
CA PHE A 375 7.21 5.51 1.64
C PHE A 375 8.47 4.91 2.29
N ARG A 376 9.50 5.73 2.54
CA ARG A 376 10.73 5.32 3.23
C ARG A 376 10.49 4.90 4.68
N VAL A 377 9.51 5.49 5.34
CA VAL A 377 9.20 5.28 6.77
C VAL A 377 8.08 4.27 6.94
N TRP A 378 6.98 4.45 6.20
CA TRP A 378 5.72 3.74 6.39
C TRP A 378 5.87 2.23 6.19
N VAL A 379 6.49 1.80 5.08
CA VAL A 379 6.64 0.37 4.78
C VAL A 379 7.45 -0.35 5.85
N HIS A 380 8.53 0.27 6.33
CA HIS A 380 9.30 -0.29 7.43
C HIS A 380 8.49 -0.28 8.74
N GLY A 381 7.84 0.84 9.07
CA GLY A 381 7.10 1.02 10.32
C GLY A 381 5.97 0.01 10.53
N ILE A 382 5.23 -0.34 9.46
CA ILE A 382 4.16 -1.34 9.55
C ILE A 382 4.69 -2.78 9.66
N HIS A 383 5.81 -3.10 9.00
CA HIS A 383 6.38 -4.46 9.02
C HIS A 383 7.33 -4.69 10.21
N SER A 384 7.76 -3.64 10.90
CA SER A 384 8.61 -3.70 12.08
C SER A 384 7.84 -3.58 13.39
N ALA A 385 6.50 -3.63 13.38
CA ALA A 385 5.64 -3.37 14.53
C ALA A 385 6.09 -4.10 15.81
N SER A 386 6.47 -5.38 15.72
CA SER A 386 6.95 -6.20 16.84
C SER A 386 8.38 -5.87 17.34
N LYS A 387 9.11 -4.97 16.66
CA LYS A 387 10.45 -4.51 17.02
C LYS A 387 10.47 -3.11 17.61
N ARG A 388 9.44 -2.32 17.34
CA ARG A 388 9.36 -0.93 17.74
C ARG A 388 9.07 -0.82 19.24
N THR A 389 9.73 0.14 19.88
CA THR A 389 9.47 0.54 21.27
C THR A 389 8.30 1.51 21.35
N VAL A 390 8.06 2.30 20.30
CA VAL A 390 6.88 3.16 20.15
C VAL A 390 5.94 2.57 19.08
N PRO A 391 4.73 2.11 19.47
CA PRO A 391 3.74 1.53 18.57
C PRO A 391 3.45 2.43 17.35
N PHE A 392 3.59 1.90 16.13
CA PHE A 392 3.27 2.64 14.91
C PHE A 392 1.75 2.68 14.71
N THR A 393 1.14 3.83 14.97
CA THR A 393 -0.33 4.01 15.03
C THR A 393 -0.89 4.94 13.95
N TRP A 394 -0.11 5.18 12.89
CA TRP A 394 -0.57 5.99 11.77
C TRP A 394 -1.86 5.42 11.16
N HIS A 395 -2.89 6.26 11.01
CA HIS A 395 -4.22 5.87 10.51
C HIS A 395 -4.89 4.71 11.29
N ALA A 396 -4.62 4.58 12.58
CA ALA A 396 -5.37 3.66 13.44
C ALA A 396 -6.88 3.94 13.34
N VAL A 397 -7.65 2.94 12.87
CA VAL A 397 -9.12 2.99 12.87
C VAL A 397 -9.63 2.76 14.29
N SER A 398 -8.93 1.90 15.03
CA SER A 398 -9.29 1.54 16.37
C SER A 398 -8.08 1.20 17.25
N LYS A 399 -8.28 1.12 18.58
CA LYS A 399 -7.26 0.65 19.51
C LYS A 399 -6.81 -0.78 19.20
N THR A 400 -7.72 -1.59 18.66
CA THR A 400 -7.49 -2.98 18.25
C THR A 400 -7.33 -3.14 16.74
N ASP A 401 -7.46 -2.05 15.96
CA ASP A 401 -7.37 -2.04 14.50
C ASP A 401 -6.39 -0.94 14.07
N ASN A 402 -5.11 -1.28 14.11
CA ASN A 402 -4.01 -0.41 13.74
C ASN A 402 -2.74 -1.21 13.43
N TYR A 403 -1.77 -0.52 12.83
CA TYR A 403 -0.54 -1.15 12.35
C TYR A 403 0.43 -1.63 13.43
N SER A 404 0.26 -1.23 14.69
CA SER A 404 1.15 -1.70 15.77
C SER A 404 0.95 -3.18 16.13
N GLN A 405 -0.12 -3.78 15.63
CA GLN A 405 -0.48 -5.17 15.90
C GLN A 405 -0.10 -6.11 14.75
N LEU A 406 0.42 -5.55 13.65
CA LEU A 406 0.78 -6.34 12.49
C LEU A 406 1.93 -7.28 12.83
N ASN A 407 1.73 -8.54 12.47
CA ASN A 407 2.77 -9.56 12.54
C ASN A 407 3.40 -9.74 11.16
N TYR A 408 4.73 -9.66 11.10
CA TYR A 408 5.47 -9.93 9.88
C TYR A 408 5.76 -11.44 9.78
N PRO A 409 5.31 -12.14 8.73
CA PRO A 409 5.48 -13.59 8.62
C PRO A 409 6.92 -14.02 8.31
N GLY A 410 7.73 -13.11 7.76
CA GLY A 410 9.11 -13.37 7.38
C GLY A 410 10.14 -12.97 8.44
N VAL A 411 11.40 -12.95 8.04
CA VAL A 411 12.50 -12.46 8.87
C VAL A 411 12.73 -10.99 8.57
N VAL A 412 12.28 -10.08 9.44
CA VAL A 412 12.31 -8.62 9.18
C VAL A 412 13.71 -8.04 8.93
N ARG A 413 14.78 -8.73 9.37
CA ARG A 413 16.17 -8.32 9.12
C ARG A 413 16.71 -8.75 7.76
N ASP A 414 16.04 -9.66 7.05
CA ASP A 414 16.45 -10.05 5.70
C ASP A 414 15.84 -9.04 4.73
N CYS A 415 16.62 -7.99 4.47
CA CYS A 415 16.22 -6.85 3.67
C CYS A 415 15.88 -7.26 2.22
N GLN A 416 16.48 -8.34 1.72
CA GLN A 416 16.31 -8.78 0.34
C GLN A 416 14.96 -9.47 0.10
N GLN A 417 14.15 -9.73 1.14
CA GLN A 417 12.73 -10.05 0.96
C GLN A 417 11.98 -8.96 0.19
N CYS A 418 12.37 -7.69 0.34
CA CYS A 418 11.76 -6.57 -0.38
C CYS A 418 12.74 -5.88 -1.34
N HIS A 419 13.98 -5.67 -0.94
CA HIS A 419 14.95 -4.87 -1.69
C HIS A 419 15.66 -5.66 -2.80
N GLU A 420 15.91 -5.03 -3.94
CA GLU A 420 16.91 -5.53 -4.90
C GLU A 420 18.32 -5.50 -4.28
N ALA A 421 19.24 -6.28 -4.85
CA ALA A 421 20.61 -6.36 -4.34
C ALA A 421 21.28 -4.98 -4.32
N GLY A 422 21.95 -4.66 -3.22
CA GLY A 422 22.65 -3.41 -3.00
C GLY A 422 21.76 -2.18 -2.76
N THR A 423 20.43 -2.31 -2.84
CA THR A 423 19.54 -1.15 -2.72
C THR A 423 19.24 -0.76 -1.26
N TYR A 424 19.49 -1.66 -0.31
CA TYR A 424 19.19 -1.48 1.12
C TYR A 424 20.39 -1.04 1.96
N ASP A 425 21.61 -1.31 1.49
CA ASP A 425 22.89 -1.10 2.19
C ASP A 425 23.79 -0.05 1.49
N PHE A 426 23.24 0.63 0.48
CA PHE A 426 23.93 1.64 -0.34
C PHE A 426 25.09 1.10 -1.20
N SER A 427 25.19 -0.22 -1.44
CA SER A 427 26.26 -0.79 -2.28
C SER A 427 25.94 -0.86 -3.77
N ALA A 428 24.67 -0.68 -4.16
CA ALA A 428 24.29 -0.61 -5.57
C ALA A 428 24.90 0.63 -6.26
N SER A 429 25.32 0.47 -7.51
CA SER A 429 25.99 1.52 -8.31
C SER A 429 25.18 2.81 -8.49
N GLN A 430 23.87 2.77 -8.26
CA GLN A 430 23.01 3.95 -8.28
C GLN A 430 23.32 4.93 -7.13
N TYR A 431 23.92 4.47 -6.02
CA TYR A 431 24.25 5.32 -4.88
C TYR A 431 25.61 5.99 -5.04
N THR A 432 25.55 7.25 -5.49
CA THR A 432 26.69 8.17 -5.46
C THR A 432 26.56 9.13 -4.28
N ASP A 433 27.66 9.79 -3.88
CA ASP A 433 27.63 10.84 -2.86
C ASP A 433 26.62 11.94 -3.21
N ALA A 434 26.50 12.28 -4.50
CA ALA A 434 25.53 13.26 -4.98
C ALA A 434 24.08 12.77 -4.84
N LEU A 435 23.80 11.48 -5.05
CA LEU A 435 22.46 10.93 -4.84
C LEU A 435 22.11 10.91 -3.35
N VAL A 436 23.02 10.45 -2.49
CA VAL A 436 22.80 10.39 -1.04
C VAL A 436 22.63 11.80 -0.47
N GLY A 437 23.47 12.75 -0.88
CA GLY A 437 23.38 14.16 -0.48
C GLY A 437 22.16 14.91 -1.03
N SER A 438 21.42 14.34 -1.97
CA SER A 438 20.18 14.94 -2.52
C SER A 438 18.90 14.28 -1.99
N MET A 439 18.99 13.40 -1.00
CA MET A 439 17.81 12.87 -0.32
C MET A 439 17.20 13.92 0.61
N LEU A 440 15.91 14.21 0.44
CA LEU A 440 15.18 15.14 1.30
C LEU A 440 14.90 14.54 2.69
N ASP A 441 14.87 15.42 3.69
CA ASP A 441 14.32 15.14 5.01
C ASP A 441 12.86 14.69 4.92
N VAL A 442 12.47 13.80 5.81
CA VAL A 442 11.13 13.22 5.87
C VAL A 442 10.28 13.96 6.90
N GLN A 443 9.15 14.50 6.47
CA GLN A 443 8.18 15.21 7.32
C GLN A 443 7.43 14.25 8.23
N ALA A 444 7.49 14.50 9.53
CA ALA A 444 6.80 13.72 10.56
C ALA A 444 5.59 14.46 11.14
N THR A 445 5.73 15.75 11.46
CA THR A 445 4.67 16.49 12.18
C THR A 445 4.60 17.94 11.73
N THR A 446 3.38 18.44 11.62
CA THR A 446 3.04 19.79 11.18
C THR A 446 1.80 20.27 11.92
N SER A 447 1.56 21.58 11.88
CA SER A 447 0.35 22.22 12.39
C SER A 447 0.18 22.08 13.91
N ILE A 448 -0.92 22.62 14.42
CA ILE A 448 -1.39 22.38 15.77
C ILE A 448 -2.12 21.04 15.77
N LEU A 449 -1.73 20.16 16.68
CA LEU A 449 -2.38 18.87 16.85
C LEU A 449 -3.55 19.02 17.83
N ASN A 450 -4.76 18.80 17.33
CA ASN A 450 -5.97 18.88 18.14
C ASN A 450 -6.34 17.47 18.66
N PRO A 451 -6.45 17.27 19.99
CA PRO A 451 -6.89 16.00 20.57
C PRO A 451 -8.25 15.52 20.05
N ALA A 452 -9.11 16.46 19.67
CA ALA A 452 -10.44 16.21 19.10
C ALA A 452 -10.44 16.11 17.57
N SER A 453 -9.37 16.45 16.84
CA SER A 453 -9.31 16.34 15.36
C SER A 453 -9.09 14.92 14.86
N THR A 454 -9.03 13.93 15.75
CA THR A 454 -9.12 12.52 15.37
C THR A 454 -10.55 12.13 14.91
N THR A 455 -11.53 13.03 15.05
CA THR A 455 -12.97 12.73 15.00
C THR A 455 -13.64 12.57 13.63
N ASN A 456 -12.93 12.48 12.51
CA ASN A 456 -13.58 12.10 11.23
C ASN A 456 -13.05 10.83 10.56
N TYR A 457 -12.19 10.07 11.24
CA TYR A 457 -11.94 8.65 10.93
C TYR A 457 -11.78 7.76 12.18
N VAL A 458 -12.12 8.27 13.38
CA VAL A 458 -11.86 7.57 14.65
C VAL A 458 -12.95 7.87 15.68
N PHE A 459 -13.54 6.79 16.20
CA PHE A 459 -14.28 6.62 17.46
C PHE A 459 -15.26 7.69 17.97
N PRO A 460 -16.52 7.30 18.24
CA PRO A 460 -17.24 7.78 19.40
C PRO A 460 -16.81 6.95 20.62
N GLN A 461 -16.14 7.53 21.60
CA GLN A 461 -16.46 7.16 22.98
C GLN A 461 -16.06 8.22 23.98
N ALA A 462 -17.04 8.54 24.83
CA ALA A 462 -16.84 9.08 26.15
C ALA A 462 -15.89 8.17 26.94
N ALA A 463 -14.60 8.50 26.94
CA ALA A 463 -13.63 8.19 27.97
C ALA A 463 -12.43 9.15 27.80
N PRO A 464 -11.84 9.62 28.91
CA PRO A 464 -11.17 10.91 28.99
C PRO A 464 -9.87 10.97 28.17
N VAL A 465 -9.59 12.16 27.65
CA VAL A 465 -8.30 12.62 27.12
C VAL A 465 -7.17 12.02 27.98
N GLY A 466 -6.38 11.08 27.45
CA GLY A 466 -5.29 10.49 28.25
C GLY A 466 -4.70 9.12 27.91
N SER A 467 -4.92 8.48 26.76
CA SER A 467 -4.18 7.23 26.46
C SER A 467 -3.81 6.97 24.98
N GLY A 468 -3.74 8.00 24.14
CA GLY A 468 -3.13 7.87 22.80
C GLY A 468 -1.65 8.21 22.90
N GLN A 469 -0.74 7.23 22.82
CA GLN A 469 0.68 7.54 22.67
C GLN A 469 0.90 8.16 21.29
N TYR A 470 1.03 9.49 21.25
CA TYR A 470 1.53 10.20 20.08
C TYR A 470 3.00 9.86 19.88
N ALA A 471 3.43 9.84 18.62
CA ALA A 471 4.78 9.42 18.27
C ALA A 471 5.81 10.18 19.13
N TYR A 472 6.60 9.45 19.91
CA TYR A 472 7.76 9.97 20.65
C TYR A 472 7.48 11.16 21.58
N GLY A 473 6.28 11.25 22.17
CA GLY A 473 5.95 12.28 23.15
C GLY A 473 5.65 13.66 22.56
N ILE A 474 5.27 13.72 21.28
CA ILE A 474 4.73 14.93 20.65
C ILE A 474 3.54 15.45 21.48
N ALA A 475 3.52 16.77 21.72
CA ALA A 475 2.44 17.44 22.42
C ALA A 475 1.20 17.52 21.51
N VAL A 476 0.06 17.08 22.05
CA VAL A 476 -1.25 17.21 21.42
C VAL A 476 -2.16 17.87 22.43
N ASP A 477 -2.00 19.18 22.52
CA ASP A 477 -2.58 20.05 23.54
C ASP A 477 -3.43 21.17 22.94
N ASN A 478 -3.63 21.16 21.61
CA ASN A 478 -4.29 22.21 20.85
C ASN A 478 -3.63 23.61 20.96
N THR A 479 -2.39 23.68 21.47
CA THR A 479 -1.64 24.94 21.67
C THR A 479 -0.26 24.91 21.04
N THR A 480 0.43 23.78 21.07
CA THR A 480 1.76 23.60 20.49
C THR A 480 1.65 23.51 18.97
N SER A 481 2.34 24.42 18.29
CA SER A 481 2.41 24.45 16.82
C SER A 481 3.72 23.87 16.32
N TYR A 482 3.63 22.91 15.40
CA TYR A 482 4.77 22.32 14.69
C TYR A 482 4.94 22.92 13.29
N GLY A 483 4.69 24.22 13.13
CA GLY A 483 4.79 24.90 11.83
C GLY A 483 3.60 24.66 10.91
N THR A 484 3.70 25.05 9.65
CA THR A 484 2.67 24.80 8.64
C THR A 484 3.06 23.65 7.75
N GLY A 485 2.11 22.75 7.43
CA GLY A 485 2.30 21.75 6.38
C GLY A 485 2.75 22.36 5.04
N ASN A 486 3.26 21.51 4.15
CA ASN A 486 3.82 22.01 2.89
C ASN A 486 2.73 22.66 2.03
N SER A 487 3.06 23.84 1.48
CA SER A 487 2.21 24.58 0.54
C SER A 487 2.75 24.42 -0.89
N ILE A 488 1.83 24.49 -1.86
CA ILE A 488 2.16 24.59 -3.28
C ILE A 488 1.84 25.99 -3.79
N ASP A 489 2.59 26.43 -4.78
CA ASP A 489 2.23 27.56 -5.63
C ASP A 489 1.15 27.06 -6.62
N PRO A 490 -0.09 27.55 -6.54
CA PRO A 490 -1.16 27.07 -7.41
C PRO A 490 -0.95 27.39 -8.89
N ALA A 491 -0.07 28.35 -9.23
CA ALA A 491 0.24 28.69 -10.62
C ALA A 491 1.25 27.72 -11.23
N THR A 492 2.20 27.23 -10.44
CA THR A 492 3.34 26.43 -10.93
C THR A 492 3.35 24.99 -10.43
N GLY A 493 2.49 24.64 -9.47
CA GLY A 493 2.52 23.35 -8.77
C GLY A 493 3.76 23.15 -7.89
N LYS A 494 4.67 24.14 -7.82
CA LYS A 494 5.93 24.04 -7.09
C LYS A 494 5.68 24.10 -5.58
N ILE A 495 6.40 23.29 -4.81
CA ILE A 495 6.42 23.44 -3.35
C ILE A 495 7.02 24.81 -3.00
N VAL A 496 6.26 25.63 -2.26
CA VAL A 496 6.66 27.00 -1.93
C VAL A 496 7.83 26.99 -0.94
N ALA A 497 8.70 27.99 -1.08
CA ALA A 497 9.85 28.21 -0.21
C ALA A 497 9.45 28.29 1.28
N GLN A 498 10.40 27.90 2.13
CA GLN A 498 10.29 27.50 3.54
C GLN A 498 9.71 28.50 4.56
N THR A 499 9.22 29.67 4.16
CA THR A 499 8.99 30.81 5.09
C THR A 499 8.04 30.51 6.25
N ASN A 500 7.17 29.50 6.14
CA ASN A 500 6.28 29.04 7.24
C ASN A 500 6.49 27.57 7.67
N GLN A 501 7.47 26.87 7.10
CA GLN A 501 7.68 25.42 7.28
C GLN A 501 8.86 25.07 8.21
N GLY A 502 9.63 26.06 8.67
CA GLY A 502 10.84 25.84 9.48
C GLY A 502 10.60 25.09 10.80
N LEU A 503 9.39 25.18 11.36
CA LEU A 503 9.01 24.48 12.60
C LEU A 503 8.47 23.06 12.37
N ASN A 504 8.26 22.65 11.11
CA ASN A 504 7.84 21.28 10.80
C ASN A 504 8.83 20.29 11.39
N LEU A 505 8.34 19.30 12.14
CA LEU A 505 9.20 18.24 12.62
C LEU A 505 9.54 17.31 11.46
N VAL A 506 10.83 17.10 11.26
CA VAL A 506 11.36 16.23 10.23
C VAL A 506 12.41 15.28 10.80
N THR A 507 12.66 14.21 10.05
CA THR A 507 13.71 13.24 10.33
C THR A 507 14.62 13.14 9.11
N SER A 508 15.93 13.16 9.33
CA SER A 508 16.93 13.15 8.24
C SER A 508 16.90 11.83 7.46
N PRO A 509 17.39 11.80 6.21
CA PRO A 509 17.06 10.74 5.27
C PRO A 509 17.44 9.32 5.72
N ILE A 510 18.65 9.12 6.23
CA ILE A 510 19.13 7.80 6.70
C ILE A 510 18.48 7.49 8.05
N THR A 511 18.47 8.46 8.97
CA THR A 511 17.82 8.32 10.29
C THR A 511 16.35 7.93 10.15
N ALA A 512 15.63 8.44 9.17
CA ALA A 512 14.21 8.13 8.93
C ALA A 512 14.00 6.66 8.58
N VAL A 513 14.91 6.05 7.82
CA VAL A 513 14.84 4.63 7.48
C VAL A 513 15.22 3.77 8.70
N CYS A 514 16.31 4.10 9.39
CA CYS A 514 16.80 3.32 10.52
C CYS A 514 15.84 3.35 11.71
N SER A 515 15.31 4.53 12.04
CA SER A 515 14.39 4.73 13.17
C SER A 515 13.01 4.10 12.97
N SER A 516 12.66 3.66 11.76
CA SER A 516 11.46 2.85 11.54
C SER A 516 11.53 1.48 12.23
N CYS A 517 12.72 0.95 12.52
CA CYS A 517 12.91 -0.32 13.23
C CYS A 517 13.72 -0.15 14.53
N HIS A 518 14.61 0.84 14.59
CA HIS A 518 15.53 1.10 15.70
C HIS A 518 15.16 2.43 16.39
N ASP A 519 14.17 2.39 17.27
CA ASP A 519 13.60 3.59 17.89
C ASP A 519 13.80 3.68 19.39
N SER A 520 14.71 2.87 19.96
CA SER A 520 15.08 3.00 21.37
C SER A 520 15.76 4.35 21.64
N ALA A 521 15.68 4.83 22.88
CA ALA A 521 16.34 6.08 23.29
C ALA A 521 17.86 6.06 23.01
N SER A 522 18.52 4.91 23.18
CA SER A 522 19.94 4.74 22.87
C SER A 522 20.23 4.84 21.37
N ALA A 523 19.38 4.27 20.52
CA ALA A 523 19.53 4.35 19.07
C ALA A 523 19.31 5.78 18.57
N ILE A 524 18.27 6.45 19.04
CA ILE A 524 17.97 7.85 18.69
C ILE A 524 19.12 8.77 19.13
N SER A 525 19.67 8.57 20.34
CA SER A 525 20.84 9.31 20.80
C SER A 525 22.08 9.06 19.93
N HIS A 526 22.30 7.81 19.50
CA HIS A 526 23.37 7.46 18.58
C HIS A 526 23.22 8.14 17.21
N PHE A 527 21.99 8.21 16.66
CA PHE A 527 21.74 8.93 15.41
C PHE A 527 22.06 10.41 15.55
N ALA A 528 21.60 11.05 16.63
CA ALA A 528 21.88 12.46 16.90
C ALA A 528 23.38 12.76 17.04
N ALA A 529 24.15 11.86 17.67
CA ALA A 529 25.61 11.97 17.79
C ALA A 529 26.35 11.89 16.44
N ASN A 530 25.70 11.34 15.41
CA ASN A 530 26.23 11.21 14.05
C ASN A 530 25.53 12.16 13.05
N ASN A 531 25.10 13.32 13.57
CA ASN A 531 24.41 14.38 12.83
C ASN A 531 23.06 13.99 12.22
N GLY A 532 22.47 12.88 12.65
CA GLY A 532 21.07 12.55 12.37
C GLY A 532 20.12 13.54 13.04
N SER A 533 19.01 13.80 12.36
CA SER A 533 17.86 14.55 12.88
C SER A 533 16.72 13.57 13.08
N PHE A 534 16.12 13.57 14.27
CA PHE A 534 14.93 12.79 14.57
C PHE A 534 13.90 13.71 15.21
N TYR A 535 12.80 13.94 14.51
CA TYR A 535 11.70 14.82 14.96
C TYR A 535 12.20 16.21 15.37
N GLN A 536 13.14 16.77 14.60
CA GLN A 536 13.69 18.11 14.84
C GLN A 536 13.01 19.15 13.94
N PRO A 537 12.95 20.43 14.35
CA PRO A 537 12.50 21.50 13.48
C PRO A 537 13.28 21.49 12.16
N ARG A 538 12.56 21.59 11.04
CA ARG A 538 13.10 21.60 9.69
C ARG A 538 14.23 22.62 9.52
N SER A 539 14.09 23.81 10.11
CA SER A 539 15.12 24.86 10.06
C SER A 539 16.48 24.44 10.66
N VAL A 540 16.49 23.44 11.54
CA VAL A 540 17.71 22.87 12.15
C VAL A 540 18.14 21.60 11.41
N ALA A 541 17.19 20.77 11.00
CA ALA A 541 17.50 19.49 10.37
C ALA A 541 18.22 19.66 9.02
N VAL A 542 17.76 20.62 8.19
CA VAL A 542 18.30 20.84 6.84
C VAL A 542 19.74 21.38 6.83
N THR A 543 20.25 21.84 7.98
CA THR A 543 21.64 22.30 8.11
C THR A 543 22.60 21.19 8.50
N LYS A 544 22.11 19.96 8.71
CA LYS A 544 22.90 18.81 9.16
C LYS A 544 23.20 17.88 8.00
N THR A 545 24.32 17.17 8.12
CA THR A 545 24.72 16.12 7.18
C THR A 545 25.08 14.87 7.96
N GLU A 546 24.37 13.78 7.70
CA GLU A 546 24.54 12.51 8.39
C GLU A 546 25.90 11.88 8.09
N SER A 547 26.56 11.33 9.11
CA SER A 547 27.85 10.64 8.97
C SER A 547 27.73 9.11 9.03
N CYS A 548 26.51 8.58 8.93
CA CYS A 548 26.20 7.16 9.16
C CYS A 548 27.04 6.21 8.28
N LEU A 549 27.21 6.55 7.00
CA LEU A 549 27.88 5.68 6.02
C LEU A 549 29.40 5.57 6.21
N VAL A 550 30.00 6.36 7.11
CA VAL A 550 31.41 6.20 7.51
C VAL A 550 31.63 4.85 8.19
N CYS A 551 30.65 4.41 8.99
CA CYS A 551 30.72 3.15 9.75
C CYS A 551 29.77 2.08 9.19
N HIS A 552 28.62 2.49 8.67
CA HIS A 552 27.55 1.60 8.20
C HIS A 552 27.49 1.43 6.68
N GLY A 553 28.36 2.12 5.93
CA GLY A 553 28.43 1.98 4.48
C GLY A 553 29.04 0.65 4.03
N PRO A 554 29.02 0.35 2.72
CA PRO A 554 29.61 -0.86 2.15
C PRO A 554 31.09 -1.03 2.51
N GLY A 555 31.47 -2.21 2.99
CA GLY A 555 32.85 -2.54 3.36
C GLY A 555 33.38 -1.81 4.60
N LYS A 556 32.50 -1.20 5.40
CA LYS A 556 32.86 -0.51 6.66
C LYS A 556 32.70 -1.44 7.86
N VAL A 557 33.19 -0.99 9.02
CA VAL A 557 33.30 -1.77 10.26
C VAL A 557 31.98 -2.37 10.74
N ALA A 558 30.85 -1.74 10.41
CA ALA A 558 29.51 -2.21 10.74
C ALA A 558 28.58 -2.08 9.53
N ALA A 559 29.04 -2.51 8.35
CA ALA A 559 28.29 -2.45 7.11
C ALA A 559 26.88 -3.04 7.27
N ILE A 560 25.86 -2.35 6.74
CA ILE A 560 24.45 -2.73 6.89
C ILE A 560 24.20 -4.18 6.47
N ALA A 561 24.76 -4.59 5.33
CA ALA A 561 24.63 -5.96 4.80
C ALA A 561 25.24 -7.04 5.69
N ASP A 562 26.24 -6.69 6.51
CA ASP A 562 26.87 -7.66 7.40
C ASP A 562 26.07 -7.93 8.67
N VAL A 563 25.29 -6.94 9.12
CA VAL A 563 24.46 -7.02 10.34
C VAL A 563 22.98 -7.35 10.06
N HIS A 564 22.54 -7.24 8.79
CA HIS A 564 21.18 -7.57 8.32
C HIS A 564 21.22 -8.66 7.23
N LYS A 565 21.53 -9.89 7.65
CA LYS A 565 21.49 -11.09 6.82
C LYS A 565 20.21 -11.89 7.02
#